data_AF-A0A0M2NEZ3-F1
#
_entry.id   AF-A0A0M2NEZ3-F1
#
_cell.length_a   1.000
_cell.length_b   1.000
_cell.length_c   1.000
_cell.angle_alpha   90.00
_cell.angle_beta   90.00
_cell.angle_gamma   90.00
#
_symmetry.space_group_name_H-M   'P 1'
#
loop_
_entity.id
_entity.type
_entity.pdbx_description
1 polymer ?
#
loop_
_entity_poly.entity_id
_entity_poly.type
_entity_poly.pdbx_seq_one_letter_code
_entity_poly.pdbx_strand_id
1 'polypeptide(L)'
;MKKIITVLCVALLCCMVLTACSSPVTFQTSGASYDVAEITSSNEVSGMAPGSGNTFLVVKLGTAENSLDDAQASFLPAGGTPSYVTDGTTQYPCKAIAFQSDGSRVQTVLVYEVPLDWANAKEFSLGGNDFSPVALKK
;
A
#
# COMPACT_ATOMS: atom_id res chain seq x y z
N MET A 1 -61.08 -6.54 -20.31
CA MET A 1 -60.64 -5.15 -20.14
C MET A 1 -60.16 -4.95 -18.71
N LYS A 2 -58.88 -4.55 -18.55
CA LYS A 2 -58.18 -3.92 -17.42
C LYS A 2 -58.83 -3.95 -16.02
N LYS A 3 -58.08 -4.43 -15.03
CA LYS A 3 -57.67 -3.64 -13.84
C LYS A 3 -56.46 -4.28 -13.18
N ILE A 4 -55.34 -3.57 -13.27
CA ILE A 4 -53.99 -3.96 -12.90
C ILE A 4 -53.81 -3.78 -11.39
N ILE A 5 -53.27 -4.81 -10.74
CA ILE A 5 -52.94 -4.88 -9.33
C ILE A 5 -51.91 -3.78 -9.00
N THR A 6 -52.31 -2.82 -8.18
CA THR A 6 -51.47 -1.70 -7.74
C THR A 6 -50.97 -1.99 -6.33
N VAL A 7 -49.87 -2.74 -6.22
CA VAL A 7 -49.08 -2.84 -4.98
C VAL A 7 -47.61 -2.81 -5.38
N LEU A 8 -47.12 -1.62 -5.73
CA LEU A 8 -45.73 -1.39 -6.08
C LEU A 8 -45.33 0.00 -5.60
N CYS A 9 -45.01 0.17 -4.30
CA CYS A 9 -44.37 1.43 -3.90
C CYS A 9 -43.67 1.50 -2.52
N VAL A 10 -43.44 0.43 -1.76
CA VAL A 10 -42.80 0.58 -0.42
C VAL A 10 -41.77 -0.50 -0.10
N ALA A 11 -40.92 -0.86 -1.07
CA ALA A 11 -39.74 -1.69 -0.79
C ALA A 11 -38.48 -1.21 -1.53
N LEU A 12 -38.41 0.08 -1.87
CA LEU A 12 -37.20 0.74 -2.32
C LEU A 12 -36.46 1.33 -1.10
N LEU A 13 -36.22 0.50 -0.08
CA LEU A 13 -35.29 0.86 0.99
C LEU A 13 -33.88 0.79 0.39
N CYS A 14 -33.41 1.94 -0.07
CA CYS A 14 -32.01 2.36 -0.08
C CYS A 14 -30.97 1.23 -0.09
N CYS A 15 -30.80 0.57 -1.24
CA CYS A 15 -29.49 0.07 -1.63
C CYS A 15 -28.57 1.24 -2.03
N MET A 16 -28.45 2.25 -1.15
CA MET A 16 -27.28 3.13 -1.14
C MET A 16 -26.14 2.31 -0.56
N VAL A 17 -25.66 1.33 -1.35
CA VAL A 17 -24.30 0.85 -1.18
C VAL A 17 -23.44 2.03 -1.62
N LEU A 18 -23.17 2.93 -0.67
CA LEU A 18 -22.07 3.86 -0.75
C LEU A 18 -20.86 3.01 -1.11
N THR A 19 -20.47 3.06 -2.38
CA THR A 19 -19.13 2.68 -2.79
C THR A 19 -18.20 3.60 -2.03
N ALA A 20 -17.80 3.17 -0.84
CA ALA A 20 -16.73 3.79 -0.10
C ALA A 20 -15.46 3.57 -0.93
N CYS A 21 -15.21 4.45 -1.90
CA CYS A 21 -13.86 4.70 -2.36
C CYS A 21 -13.10 5.13 -1.10
N SER A 22 -12.32 4.23 -0.51
CA SER A 22 -11.46 4.60 0.60
C SER A 22 -10.56 5.72 0.11
N SER A 23 -10.51 6.83 0.85
CA SER A 23 -9.59 7.92 0.54
C SER A 23 -8.18 7.36 0.42
N PRO A 24 -7.38 7.81 -0.56
CA PRO A 24 -5.99 7.39 -0.67
C PRO A 24 -5.26 7.69 0.64
N VAL A 25 -4.48 6.72 1.12
CA VAL A 25 -3.69 6.88 2.35
C VAL A 25 -2.50 7.76 2.01
N THR A 26 -2.39 8.90 2.67
CA THR A 26 -1.26 9.84 2.51
C THR A 26 -0.52 10.02 3.81
N PHE A 27 0.79 10.17 3.73
CA PHE A 27 1.63 10.47 4.88
C PHE A 27 2.81 11.37 4.48
N GLN A 28 3.56 11.81 5.49
CA GLN A 28 4.65 12.77 5.31
C GLN A 28 5.90 12.29 6.05
N THR A 29 7.03 12.35 5.36
CA THR A 29 8.38 12.22 5.91
C THR A 29 8.95 13.60 6.22
N SER A 30 10.21 13.68 6.63
CA SER A 30 10.88 14.97 6.83
C SER A 30 11.06 15.77 5.52
N GLY A 31 11.20 15.11 4.37
CA GLY A 31 11.48 15.77 3.09
C GLY A 31 10.37 15.73 2.04
N ALA A 32 9.36 14.85 2.17
CA ALA A 32 8.30 14.74 1.15
C ALA A 32 6.96 14.22 1.67
N SER A 33 5.92 14.40 0.85
CA SER A 33 4.62 13.75 1.03
C SER A 33 4.48 12.58 0.06
N TYR A 34 3.86 11.51 0.56
CA TYR A 34 3.65 10.27 -0.16
C TYR A 34 2.17 9.88 -0.13
N ASP A 35 1.67 9.39 -1.26
CA ASP A 35 0.39 8.69 -1.36
C ASP A 35 0.64 7.21 -1.62
N VAL A 36 -0.10 6.34 -0.93
CA VAL A 36 -0.03 4.90 -1.18
C VAL A 36 -0.86 4.59 -2.41
N ALA A 37 -0.18 4.34 -3.53
CA ALA A 37 -0.80 4.14 -4.83
C ALA A 37 -1.26 2.69 -5.01
N GLU A 38 -0.46 1.72 -4.57
CA GLU A 38 -0.75 0.31 -4.78
C GLU A 38 -0.04 -0.58 -3.75
N ILE A 39 -0.70 -1.67 -3.33
CA ILE A 39 -0.10 -2.71 -2.50
C ILE A 39 -0.37 -4.05 -3.17
N THR A 40 0.69 -4.78 -3.55
CA THR A 40 0.56 -6.08 -4.22
C THR A 40 1.47 -7.13 -3.59
N SER A 41 1.22 -8.39 -3.91
CA SER A 41 2.17 -9.47 -3.63
C SER A 41 2.70 -10.01 -4.94
N SER A 42 4.00 -10.34 -4.97
CA SER A 42 4.65 -10.93 -6.12
C SER A 42 5.63 -12.01 -5.71
N ASN A 43 5.74 -13.06 -6.53
CA ASN A 43 6.76 -14.10 -6.39
C ASN A 43 8.09 -13.71 -7.07
N GLU A 44 8.13 -12.59 -7.78
CA GLU A 44 9.34 -12.06 -8.39
C GLU A 44 9.31 -10.52 -8.43
N VAL A 45 10.41 -9.87 -8.08
CA VAL A 45 10.57 -8.42 -8.25
C VAL A 45 11.98 -8.15 -8.77
N SER A 46 12.09 -7.50 -9.92
CA SER A 46 13.38 -7.12 -10.54
C SER A 46 14.36 -8.29 -10.68
N GLY A 47 13.87 -9.48 -11.04
CA GLY A 47 14.68 -10.70 -11.17
C GLY A 47 15.10 -11.35 -9.84
N MET A 48 14.63 -10.85 -8.70
CA MET A 48 14.78 -11.51 -7.40
C MET A 48 13.59 -12.44 -7.15
N ALA A 49 13.84 -13.60 -6.55
CA ALA A 49 12.83 -14.49 -5.99
C ALA A 49 12.89 -14.46 -4.45
N PRO A 50 11.75 -14.58 -3.74
CA PRO A 50 11.72 -14.65 -2.29
C PRO A 50 12.26 -16.02 -1.81
N GLY A 51 12.64 -16.09 -0.54
CA GLY A 51 12.96 -17.35 0.10
C GLY A 51 11.78 -18.32 0.12
N SER A 52 12.07 -19.62 0.30
CA SER A 52 11.04 -20.65 0.38
C SER A 52 10.01 -20.33 1.47
N GLY A 53 8.72 -20.36 1.12
CA GLY A 53 7.61 -20.04 2.03
C GLY A 53 7.27 -18.55 2.16
N ASN A 54 8.05 -17.68 1.49
CA ASN A 54 7.83 -16.24 1.48
C ASN A 54 7.29 -15.74 0.13
N THR A 55 6.80 -14.50 0.13
CA THR A 55 6.46 -13.71 -1.05
C THR A 55 7.05 -12.31 -0.88
N PHE A 56 7.19 -11.56 -1.97
CA PHE A 56 7.39 -10.12 -1.86
C PHE A 56 6.05 -9.43 -1.67
N LEU A 57 5.97 -8.53 -0.68
CA LEU A 57 4.97 -7.49 -0.59
C LEU A 57 5.56 -6.22 -1.21
N VAL A 58 4.88 -5.68 -2.21
CA VAL A 58 5.29 -4.50 -2.95
C VAL A 58 4.35 -3.35 -2.62
N VAL A 59 4.90 -2.27 -2.05
CA VAL A 59 4.15 -1.05 -1.74
C VAL A 59 4.64 0.04 -2.69
N LYS A 60 3.77 0.52 -3.57
CA LYS A 60 4.06 1.64 -4.46
C LYS A 60 3.55 2.93 -3.84
N LEU A 61 4.45 3.90 -3.73
CA LEU A 61 4.17 5.22 -3.22
C LEU A 61 4.27 6.24 -4.36
N GLY A 62 3.25 7.05 -4.54
CA GLY A 62 3.31 8.24 -5.37
C GLY A 62 3.98 9.39 -4.61
N THR A 63 4.84 10.14 -5.28
CA THR A 63 5.46 11.36 -4.74
C THR A 63 5.81 12.33 -5.87
N ALA A 64 6.33 13.51 -5.52
CA ALA A 64 6.86 14.47 -6.49
C ALA A 64 8.23 13.99 -7.02
N GLU A 65 8.56 14.33 -8.27
CA GLU A 65 9.76 13.79 -8.94
C GLU A 65 11.08 14.14 -8.24
N ASN A 66 11.11 15.21 -7.45
CA ASN A 66 12.28 15.68 -6.71
C ASN A 66 12.44 15.06 -5.31
N SER A 67 11.68 14.01 -4.98
CA SER A 67 11.66 13.38 -3.65
C SER A 67 12.46 12.07 -3.56
N LEU A 68 13.28 11.75 -4.57
CA LEU A 68 14.07 10.51 -4.63
C LEU A 68 15.06 10.36 -3.46
N ASP A 69 15.80 11.43 -3.14
CA ASP A 69 16.78 11.41 -2.05
C ASP A 69 16.11 11.20 -0.69
N ASP A 70 14.95 11.84 -0.49
CA ASP A 70 14.13 11.65 0.71
C ASP A 70 13.60 10.22 0.80
N ALA A 71 13.15 9.64 -0.31
CA ALA A 71 12.67 8.27 -0.33
C ALA A 71 13.78 7.27 0.03
N GLN A 72 14.98 7.44 -0.54
CA GLN A 72 16.13 6.61 -0.19
C GLN A 72 16.50 6.75 1.29
N ALA A 73 16.55 7.97 1.82
CA ALA A 73 16.87 8.24 3.22
C ALA A 73 15.80 7.68 4.18
N SER A 74 14.51 7.85 3.86
CA SER A 74 13.40 7.50 4.74
C SER A 74 13.08 6.00 4.76
N PHE A 75 13.21 5.32 3.62
CA PHE A 75 12.73 3.94 3.48
C PHE A 75 13.82 2.88 3.45
N LEU A 76 15.02 3.21 2.93
CA LEU A 76 16.15 2.28 2.86
C LEU A 76 17.51 3.03 3.00
N PRO A 77 17.78 3.72 4.12
CA PRO A 77 18.99 4.50 4.29
C PRO A 77 20.27 3.66 4.25
N ALA A 78 21.32 4.19 3.64
CA ALA A 78 22.65 3.58 3.67
C ALA A 78 23.22 3.61 5.11
N GLY A 79 23.33 2.45 5.75
CA GLY A 79 23.86 2.33 7.11
C GLY A 79 22.87 2.69 8.24
N GLY A 80 21.60 2.95 7.89
CA GLY A 80 20.53 3.21 8.86
C GLY A 80 19.60 2.01 9.06
N THR A 81 18.52 2.23 9.82
CA THR A 81 17.43 1.25 9.95
C THR A 81 16.43 1.44 8.81
N PRO A 82 16.17 0.42 7.97
CA PRO A 82 15.14 0.50 6.93
C PRO A 82 13.74 0.74 7.50
N SER A 83 12.85 1.28 6.67
CA SER A 83 11.42 1.16 6.92
C SER A 83 11.01 -0.32 6.99
N TYR A 84 9.87 -0.62 7.58
CA TYR A 84 9.39 -1.99 7.76
C TYR A 84 7.87 -2.06 7.63
N VAL A 85 7.37 -3.26 7.37
CA VAL A 85 5.95 -3.59 7.51
C VAL A 85 5.73 -4.49 8.72
N THR A 86 4.62 -4.31 9.43
CA THR A 86 4.31 -5.08 10.64
C THR A 86 2.81 -5.23 10.88
N ASP A 87 2.41 -6.35 11.46
CA ASP A 87 1.06 -6.59 12.00
C ASP A 87 0.97 -6.32 13.51
N GLY A 88 2.03 -5.75 14.09
CA GLY A 88 2.19 -5.53 15.53
C GLY A 88 2.92 -6.65 16.27
N THR A 89 3.19 -7.79 15.62
CA THR A 89 3.94 -8.90 16.22
C THR A 89 5.36 -8.99 15.70
N THR A 90 5.53 -8.94 14.37
CA THR A 90 6.81 -9.11 13.69
C THR A 90 7.02 -7.96 12.72
N GLN A 91 8.26 -7.46 12.64
CA GLN A 91 8.65 -6.43 11.67
C GLN A 91 9.45 -7.06 10.54
N TYR A 92 9.06 -6.73 9.31
CA TYR A 92 9.75 -7.15 8.10
C TYR A 92 10.38 -5.92 7.45
N PRO A 93 11.72 -5.79 7.49
CA PRO A 93 12.40 -4.61 6.97
C PRO A 93 12.30 -4.54 5.44
N CYS A 94 12.35 -3.31 4.93
CA CYS A 94 12.45 -3.03 3.50
C CYS A 94 13.73 -3.66 2.97
N LYS A 95 13.58 -4.52 1.97
CA LYS A 95 14.67 -5.28 1.36
C LYS A 95 15.23 -4.57 0.14
N ALA A 96 14.38 -3.88 -0.61
CA ALA A 96 14.77 -3.13 -1.78
C ALA A 96 13.86 -1.94 -2.00
N ILE A 97 14.43 -0.90 -2.59
CA ILE A 97 13.74 0.26 -3.12
C ILE A 97 14.03 0.35 -4.61
N ALA A 98 13.03 0.66 -5.41
CA ALA A 98 13.18 0.99 -6.82
C ALA A 98 12.37 2.24 -7.15
N PHE A 99 12.79 2.94 -8.20
CA PHE A 99 12.08 4.13 -8.67
C PHE A 99 11.58 3.85 -10.08
N GLN A 100 10.28 4.04 -10.28
CA GLN A 100 9.63 3.89 -11.57
C GLN A 100 9.04 5.24 -11.98
N SER A 101 9.13 5.60 -13.25
CA SER A 101 8.41 6.76 -13.79
C SER A 101 7.39 6.27 -14.80
N ASP A 102 6.16 6.78 -14.72
CA ASP A 102 5.13 6.57 -15.73
C ASP A 102 5.09 7.70 -16.79
N GLY A 103 6.08 8.60 -16.75
CA GLY A 103 6.16 9.80 -17.60
C GLY A 103 5.42 11.02 -17.05
N SER A 104 4.67 10.88 -15.96
CA SER A 104 3.95 11.98 -15.30
C SER A 104 4.26 12.10 -13.81
N ARG A 105 4.61 10.99 -13.16
CA ARG A 105 4.97 10.91 -11.75
C ARG A 105 6.09 9.90 -11.56
N VAL A 106 6.90 10.14 -10.54
CA VAL A 106 7.85 9.15 -10.02
C VAL A 106 7.16 8.37 -8.90
N GLN A 107 7.21 7.06 -9.01
CA GLN A 107 6.74 6.12 -8.01
C GLN A 107 7.93 5.50 -7.29
N THR A 108 7.90 5.56 -5.96
CA THR A 108 8.80 4.83 -5.09
C THR A 108 8.21 3.45 -4.83
N VAL A 109 8.92 2.40 -5.24
CA VAL A 109 8.51 1.00 -5.06
C VAL A 109 9.30 0.41 -3.92
N LEU A 110 8.62 0.10 -2.82
CA LEU A 110 9.18 -0.54 -1.64
C LEU A 110 8.90 -2.04 -1.68
N VAL A 111 9.92 -2.84 -1.39
CA VAL A 111 9.83 -4.30 -1.46
C VAL A 111 10.16 -4.89 -0.10
N TYR A 112 9.23 -5.67 0.44
CA TYR A 112 9.38 -6.40 1.70
C TYR A 112 9.27 -7.88 1.42
N GLU A 113 10.14 -8.69 2.01
CA GLU A 113 9.97 -10.15 1.99
C GLU A 113 9.25 -10.59 3.25
N VAL A 114 8.10 -11.23 3.07
CA VAL A 114 7.20 -11.62 4.17
C VAL A 114 6.70 -13.05 3.94
N PRO A 115 6.27 -13.77 4.98
CA PRO A 115 5.60 -15.06 4.82
C PRO A 115 4.37 -14.95 3.91
N LEU A 116 4.10 -15.97 3.10
CA LEU A 116 2.97 -15.98 2.16
C LEU A 116 1.63 -15.67 2.85
N ASP A 117 1.39 -16.28 4.00
CA ASP A 117 0.15 -16.09 4.77
C ASP A 117 0.06 -14.68 5.36
N TRP A 118 1.21 -14.08 5.69
CA TRP A 118 1.29 -12.72 6.23
C TRP A 118 0.93 -11.68 5.16
N ALA A 119 1.37 -11.86 3.92
CA ALA A 119 1.07 -10.95 2.81
C ALA A 119 -0.42 -10.84 2.45
N ASN A 120 -1.23 -11.77 2.95
CA ASN A 120 -2.68 -11.80 2.80
C ASN A 120 -3.43 -11.23 4.02
N ALA A 121 -2.71 -10.68 5.00
CA ALA A 121 -3.29 -9.99 6.14
C ALA A 121 -4.12 -8.78 5.69
N LYS A 122 -5.23 -8.54 6.40
CA LYS A 122 -6.19 -7.48 6.05
C LYS A 122 -5.75 -6.09 6.49
N GLU A 123 -4.94 -5.99 7.55
CA GLU A 123 -4.47 -4.72 8.08
C GLU A 123 -3.03 -4.92 8.55
N PHE A 124 -2.17 -3.98 8.20
CA PHE A 124 -0.78 -3.94 8.65
C PHE A 124 -0.35 -2.47 8.74
N SER A 125 0.85 -2.20 9.25
CA SER A 125 1.40 -0.85 9.31
C SER A 125 2.73 -0.77 8.58
N LEU A 126 2.93 0.32 7.83
CA LEU A 126 4.24 0.75 7.35
C LEU A 126 4.86 1.66 8.41
N GLY A 127 6.04 1.30 8.91
CA GLY A 127 6.78 2.06 9.90
C GLY A 127 8.17 2.44 9.41
N GLY A 128 8.74 3.47 10.00
CA GLY A 128 10.09 3.96 9.74
C GLY A 128 10.50 4.98 10.80
N ASN A 129 11.75 5.39 10.79
CA ASN A 129 12.24 6.37 11.78
C ASN A 129 11.85 7.81 11.43
N ASP A 130 11.63 8.10 10.14
CA ASP A 130 11.42 9.46 9.64
C ASP A 130 9.93 9.85 9.50
N PHE A 131 9.01 8.97 9.88
CA PHE A 131 7.57 9.22 9.80
C PHE A 131 6.79 8.40 10.84
N SER A 132 5.58 8.86 11.18
CA SER A 132 4.68 8.13 12.08
C SER A 132 4.15 6.86 11.41
N PRO A 133 3.94 5.74 12.14
CA PRO A 133 3.39 4.52 11.56
C PRO A 133 2.10 4.76 10.79
N VAL A 134 2.02 4.19 9.58
CA VAL A 134 0.91 4.35 8.64
C VAL A 134 0.13 3.05 8.56
N ALA A 135 -1.13 3.06 8.98
CA ALA A 135 -2.00 1.90 8.85
C ALA A 135 -2.39 1.69 7.38
N LEU A 136 -2.18 0.48 6.88
CA LEU A 136 -2.39 0.06 5.51
C LEU A 136 -3.27 -1.19 5.44
N LYS A 137 -3.92 -1.33 4.29
CA LYS A 137 -4.76 -2.45 3.94
C LYS A 137 -4.59 -2.74 2.46
N LYS A 138 -4.36 -4.01 2.15
CA LYS A 138 -4.30 -4.51 0.78
C LYS A 138 -5.71 -4.76 0.24
#